data_AF-A0A6G0M911-F1
#
_entry.id   AF-A0A6G0M911-F1
#
_cell.length_a   1.000
_cell.length_b   1.000
_cell.length_c   1.000
_cell.angle_alpha   90.00
_cell.angle_beta   90.00
_cell.angle_gamma   90.00
#
_symmetry.space_group_name_H-M   'P 1'
#
loop_
_entity.id
_entity.type
_entity.pdbx_description
1 polymer ?
#
loop_
_entity_poly.entity_id
_entity_poly.type
_entity_poly.pdbx_seq_one_letter_code
_entity_poly.pdbx_strand_id
1 'polypeptide(L)'
;WHMNKNVLSKTRQVLGQVPVVNPAPGQPKYENTWQTDAFMEAFYATVDAASEEEFEEKKVNLQKLNRELSDYLDNHWWKYKTKIVRAWTYRYRHFGVRDTSFVEGAHAKCKIWLRGSRGDLYTVYISLLPWWQAAAAATSLLAQRNAVRIPYLLQGNRFAAVAWVITVWALRQTYDLWESRAHSMLPRTRPCFLAASKALSG
;
A
#
# COMPACT_ATOMS: atom_id res chain seq x y z
N TRP A 1 -9.93 -0.07 0.59
CA TRP A 1 -10.69 0.86 1.46
C TRP A 1 -12.03 0.29 1.94
N HIS A 2 -12.92 -0.17 1.04
CA HIS A 2 -14.27 -0.65 1.41
C HIS A 2 -14.29 -1.84 2.38
N MET A 3 -13.39 -2.82 2.23
CA MET A 3 -13.28 -3.96 3.17
C MET A 3 -13.04 -3.49 4.61
N ASN A 4 -12.04 -2.65 4.84
CA ASN A 4 -11.69 -2.17 6.18
C ASN A 4 -12.86 -1.44 6.84
N LYS A 5 -13.63 -0.66 6.06
CA LYS A 5 -14.85 0.01 6.55
C LYS A 5 -15.94 -0.99 6.92
N ASN A 6 -16.17 -2.02 6.11
CA ASN A 6 -17.16 -3.05 6.39
C ASN A 6 -16.80 -3.88 7.64
N VAL A 7 -15.53 -4.28 7.76
CA VAL A 7 -15.03 -5.00 8.94
C VAL A 7 -15.16 -4.12 10.18
N LEU A 8 -14.70 -2.87 10.14
CA LEU A 8 -14.85 -1.93 11.27
C LEU A 8 -16.32 -1.74 11.68
N SER A 9 -17.23 -1.60 10.70
CA SER A 9 -18.66 -1.47 10.99
C SER A 9 -19.23 -2.70 11.71
N LYS A 10 -18.87 -3.90 11.27
CA LYS A 10 -19.32 -5.15 11.92
C LYS A 10 -18.67 -5.33 13.29
N THR A 11 -17.38 -5.02 13.44
CA THR A 11 -16.68 -5.06 14.73
C THR A 11 -17.34 -4.12 15.74
N ARG A 12 -17.72 -2.90 15.34
CA ARG A 12 -18.45 -1.95 16.20
C ARG A 12 -19.84 -2.44 16.60
N GLN A 13 -20.52 -3.19 15.74
CA GLN A 13 -21.82 -3.79 16.09
C GLN A 13 -21.68 -4.86 17.18
N VAL A 14 -20.58 -5.63 17.17
CA VAL A 14 -20.37 -6.75 18.11
C VAL A 14 -19.68 -6.30 19.40
N LEU A 15 -18.64 -5.46 19.28
CA LEU A 15 -17.77 -5.04 20.40
C LEU A 15 -18.04 -3.60 20.88
N GLY A 16 -18.95 -2.89 20.21
CA GLY A 16 -19.48 -1.62 20.67
C GLY A 16 -18.62 -0.38 20.40
N GLN A 17 -19.15 0.75 20.83
CA GLN A 17 -18.52 2.07 20.83
C GLN A 17 -18.86 2.81 22.12
N VAL A 18 -17.99 3.71 22.55
CA VAL A 18 -18.20 4.56 23.73
C VAL A 18 -18.49 6.00 23.31
N PRO A 19 -19.43 6.70 23.95
CA PRO A 19 -19.68 8.11 23.68
C PRO A 19 -18.49 8.95 24.17
N VAL A 20 -18.09 9.92 23.36
CA VAL A 20 -17.04 10.89 23.73
C VAL A 20 -17.68 11.95 24.63
N VAL A 21 -17.07 12.21 25.80
CA VAL A 21 -17.53 13.25 26.72
C VAL A 21 -17.07 14.61 26.20
N ASN A 22 -18.02 15.52 25.97
CA ASN A 22 -17.79 16.89 25.47
C ASN A 22 -16.96 16.94 24.15
N PRO A 23 -17.46 16.35 23.05
CA PRO A 23 -16.75 16.40 21.77
C PRO A 23 -16.68 17.85 21.26
N ALA A 24 -15.49 18.29 20.85
CA ALA A 24 -15.32 19.60 20.22
C ALA A 24 -16.09 19.65 18.87
N PRO A 25 -16.44 20.85 18.35
CA PRO A 25 -17.06 20.98 17.03
C PRO A 25 -16.20 20.31 15.96
N GLY A 26 -16.76 19.29 15.30
CA GLY A 26 -16.06 18.50 14.27
C GLY A 26 -15.40 17.20 14.75
N GLN A 27 -15.39 16.91 16.05
CA GLN A 27 -14.93 15.62 16.57
C GLN A 27 -16.01 14.52 16.48
N PRO A 28 -15.60 13.25 16.35
CA PRO A 28 -16.51 12.12 16.42
C PRO A 28 -17.25 12.08 17.75
N LYS A 29 -18.55 11.82 17.71
CA LYS A 29 -19.40 11.67 18.91
C LYS A 29 -19.15 10.34 19.66
N TYR A 30 -18.53 9.38 18.98
CA TYR A 30 -18.28 8.04 19.49
C TYR A 30 -16.87 7.60 19.13
N GLU A 31 -16.21 6.98 20.09
CA GLU A 31 -14.92 6.31 19.94
C GLU A 31 -15.10 4.80 20.02
N ASN A 32 -14.12 4.07 19.52
CA ASN A 32 -14.12 2.62 19.60
C ASN A 32 -13.88 2.18 21.06
N THR A 33 -14.43 1.04 21.44
CA THR A 33 -14.00 0.37 22.67
C THR A 33 -12.57 -0.14 22.51
N TRP A 34 -11.86 -0.32 23.62
CA TRP A 34 -10.52 -0.94 23.61
C TRP A 34 -10.53 -2.32 22.92
N GLN A 35 -11.63 -3.07 23.04
CA GLN A 35 -11.83 -4.37 22.39
C GLN A 35 -11.98 -4.23 20.87
N THR A 36 -12.72 -3.22 20.42
CA THR A 36 -12.87 -2.91 18.99
C THR A 36 -11.52 -2.53 18.38
N ASP A 37 -10.75 -1.69 19.06
CA ASP A 37 -9.42 -1.30 18.57
C ASP A 37 -8.45 -2.48 18.56
N ALA A 38 -8.37 -3.25 19.63
CA ALA A 38 -7.53 -4.45 19.70
C ALA A 38 -7.87 -5.47 18.59
N PHE A 39 -9.16 -5.69 18.32
CA PHE A 39 -9.57 -6.56 17.22
C PHE A 39 -9.18 -6.00 15.85
N MET A 40 -9.37 -4.69 15.63
CA MET A 40 -9.02 -4.05 14.36
C MET A 40 -7.51 -4.02 14.11
N GLU A 41 -6.71 -3.82 15.15
CA GLU A 41 -5.24 -3.94 15.08
C GLU A 41 -4.81 -5.35 14.69
N ALA A 42 -5.36 -6.36 15.36
CA ALA A 42 -5.09 -7.77 15.01
C ALA A 42 -5.54 -8.09 13.57
N PHE A 43 -6.67 -7.54 13.12
CA PHE A 43 -7.15 -7.69 11.75
C PHE A 43 -6.18 -7.08 10.74
N TYR A 44 -5.72 -5.84 10.95
CA TYR A 44 -4.75 -5.20 10.08
C TYR A 44 -3.42 -5.96 10.04
N ALA A 45 -2.94 -6.42 11.20
CA ALA A 45 -1.73 -7.24 11.29
C ALA A 45 -1.86 -8.55 10.51
N THR A 46 -3.06 -9.15 10.47
CA THR A 46 -3.36 -10.37 9.71
C THR A 46 -3.35 -10.09 8.20
N VAL A 47 -3.98 -9.00 7.76
CA VAL A 47 -3.98 -8.59 6.35
C VAL A 47 -2.56 -8.28 5.86
N ASP A 48 -1.72 -7.68 6.71
CA ASP A 48 -0.33 -7.39 6.43
C ASP A 48 0.64 -8.55 6.75
N ALA A 49 0.18 -9.79 6.96
CA ALA A 49 1.09 -10.93 7.12
C ALA A 49 2.05 -11.10 5.92
N ALA A 50 3.32 -11.34 6.19
CA ALA A 50 4.37 -11.47 5.17
C ALA A 50 4.39 -12.86 4.51
N SER A 51 4.01 -13.91 5.24
CA SER A 51 3.95 -15.29 4.75
C SER A 51 2.59 -15.93 4.98
N GLU A 52 2.35 -17.07 4.34
CA GLU A 52 1.09 -17.83 4.51
C GLU A 52 1.00 -18.42 5.92
N GLU A 53 2.13 -18.83 6.50
CA GLU A 53 2.23 -19.36 7.86
C GLU A 53 1.88 -18.28 8.90
N GLU A 54 2.47 -17.08 8.76
CA GLU A 54 2.18 -15.95 9.64
C GLU A 54 0.70 -15.54 9.56
N PHE A 55 0.09 -15.65 8.37
CA PHE A 55 -1.33 -15.37 8.20
C PHE A 55 -2.19 -16.35 9.00
N GLU A 56 -1.93 -17.66 8.90
CA GLU A 56 -2.74 -18.67 9.61
C GLU A 56 -2.54 -18.55 11.13
N GLU A 57 -1.33 -18.25 11.61
CA GLU A 57 -1.08 -17.96 13.04
C GLU A 57 -1.89 -16.76 13.54
N LYS A 58 -1.87 -15.65 12.81
CA LYS A 58 -2.62 -14.44 13.16
C LYS A 58 -4.13 -14.63 13.05
N LYS A 59 -4.58 -15.46 12.10
CA LYS A 59 -5.99 -15.86 11.98
C LYS A 59 -6.47 -16.63 13.21
N VAL A 60 -5.67 -17.55 13.74
CA VAL A 60 -5.97 -18.24 15.00
C VAL A 60 -6.07 -17.24 16.16
N ASN A 61 -5.21 -16.23 16.20
CA ASN A 61 -5.29 -15.18 17.23
C ASN A 61 -6.57 -14.34 17.11
N LEU A 62 -7.03 -14.03 15.90
CA LEU A 62 -8.33 -13.37 15.69
C LEU A 62 -9.50 -14.21 16.22
N GLN A 63 -9.45 -15.53 16.00
CA GLN A 63 -10.48 -16.45 16.51
C GLN A 63 -10.52 -16.48 18.05
N LYS A 64 -9.35 -16.39 18.71
CA LYS A 64 -9.25 -16.28 20.17
C LYS A 64 -9.80 -14.96 20.71
N LEU A 65 -9.61 -13.85 19.98
CA LEU A 65 -10.14 -12.54 20.37
C LEU A 65 -11.66 -12.48 20.28
N ASN A 66 -12.23 -12.93 19.16
CA ASN A 66 -13.68 -13.01 19.00
C ASN A 66 -14.05 -14.01 17.91
N ARG A 67 -14.74 -15.09 18.31
CA ARG A 67 -15.16 -16.16 17.40
C ARG A 67 -16.19 -15.69 16.36
N GLU A 68 -17.20 -14.93 16.77
CA GLU A 68 -18.25 -14.44 15.85
C GLU A 68 -17.66 -13.58 14.73
N LEU A 69 -16.75 -12.67 15.07
CA LEU A 69 -16.09 -11.81 14.09
C LEU A 69 -15.12 -12.59 13.21
N SER A 70 -14.44 -13.60 13.76
CA SER A 70 -13.59 -14.50 12.98
C SER A 70 -14.41 -15.28 11.95
N ASP A 71 -15.56 -15.85 12.34
CA ASP A 71 -16.48 -16.56 11.44
C ASP A 71 -17.03 -15.63 10.35
N TYR A 72 -17.33 -14.36 10.69
CA TYR A 72 -17.70 -13.35 9.70
C TYR A 72 -16.60 -13.13 8.66
N LEU A 73 -15.34 -13.01 9.10
CA LEU A 73 -14.20 -12.83 8.20
C LEU A 73 -13.97 -14.04 7.29
N ASP A 74 -14.11 -15.25 7.82
CA ASP A 74 -14.04 -16.50 7.05
C ASP A 74 -15.09 -16.54 5.92
N ASN A 75 -16.34 -16.22 6.25
CA ASN A 75 -17.45 -16.28 5.30
C ASN A 75 -17.39 -15.18 4.22
N HIS A 76 -16.89 -13.99 4.56
CA HIS A 76 -17.01 -12.82 3.69
C HIS A 76 -15.71 -12.41 3.01
N TRP A 77 -14.56 -12.56 3.67
CA TRP A 77 -13.32 -11.92 3.26
C TRP A 77 -12.21 -12.92 2.95
N TRP A 78 -12.01 -13.95 3.78
CA TRP A 78 -10.91 -14.90 3.61
C TRP A 78 -11.05 -15.79 2.37
N LYS A 79 -12.25 -15.94 1.80
CA LYS A 79 -12.45 -16.48 0.44
C LYS A 79 -11.69 -15.72 -0.64
N TYR A 80 -11.39 -14.45 -0.42
CA TYR A 80 -10.62 -13.60 -1.33
C TYR A 80 -9.20 -13.32 -0.82
N LYS A 81 -8.66 -14.11 0.13
CA LYS A 81 -7.34 -13.88 0.74
C LYS A 81 -6.21 -13.64 -0.26
N THR A 82 -6.27 -14.31 -1.41
CA THR A 82 -5.30 -14.15 -2.51
C THR A 82 -5.25 -12.75 -3.14
N LYS A 83 -6.32 -11.95 -2.97
CA LYS A 83 -6.46 -10.60 -3.52
C LYS A 83 -6.28 -9.49 -2.49
N ILE A 84 -6.31 -9.82 -1.19
CA ILE A 84 -6.37 -8.83 -0.11
C ILE A 84 -5.21 -8.93 0.88
N VAL A 85 -4.68 -10.14 1.14
CA VAL A 85 -3.61 -10.35 2.12
C VAL A 85 -2.25 -10.18 1.44
N ARG A 86 -1.32 -9.54 2.14
CA ARG A 86 0.03 -9.25 1.62
C ARG A 86 0.78 -10.52 1.21
N ALA A 87 0.72 -11.59 2.00
CA ALA A 87 1.38 -12.86 1.70
C ALA A 87 1.11 -13.38 0.27
N TRP A 88 -0.13 -13.26 -0.22
CA TRP A 88 -0.50 -13.70 -1.57
C TRP A 88 -0.45 -12.59 -2.62
N THR A 89 -0.74 -11.35 -2.24
CA THR A 89 -0.75 -10.22 -3.19
C THR A 89 0.66 -9.76 -3.54
N TYR A 90 1.63 -9.89 -2.64
CA TYR A 90 3.01 -9.43 -2.84
C TYR A 90 3.86 -10.35 -3.73
N ARG A 91 3.25 -11.37 -4.37
CA ARG A 91 3.92 -12.22 -5.37
C ARG A 91 4.38 -11.43 -6.61
N TYR A 92 3.73 -10.33 -6.91
CA TYR A 92 4.16 -9.35 -7.92
C TYR A 92 4.58 -8.06 -7.21
N ARG A 93 5.74 -7.50 -7.56
CA ARG A 93 6.25 -6.27 -6.92
C ARG A 93 5.49 -5.08 -7.47
N HIS A 94 4.51 -4.59 -6.73
CA HIS A 94 3.69 -3.42 -7.10
C HIS A 94 4.43 -2.09 -7.00
N PHE A 95 5.76 -2.10 -6.79
CA PHE A 95 6.61 -0.93 -6.53
C PHE A 95 5.90 0.08 -5.61
N GLY A 96 5.50 -0.32 -4.41
CA GLY A 96 4.88 0.59 -3.44
C GLY A 96 3.54 1.22 -3.85
N VAL A 97 2.99 0.94 -5.03
CA VAL A 97 1.66 1.39 -5.46
C VAL A 97 0.62 0.47 -4.79
N ARG A 98 0.32 0.79 -3.53
CA ARG A 98 -0.68 0.11 -2.70
C ARG A 98 -2.02 0.84 -2.67
N ASP A 99 -2.06 2.03 -3.28
CA ASP A 99 -3.26 2.86 -3.33
C ASP A 99 -4.33 2.19 -4.18
N THR A 100 -5.54 2.20 -3.63
CA THR A 100 -6.77 2.04 -4.40
C THR A 100 -6.70 3.00 -5.58
N SER A 101 -6.85 2.46 -6.80
CA SER A 101 -6.70 3.09 -8.13
C SER A 101 -6.61 4.64 -8.21
N PHE A 102 -5.90 5.15 -9.21
CA PHE A 102 -5.91 6.59 -9.58
C PHE A 102 -7.33 7.21 -9.55
N VAL A 103 -8.35 6.42 -9.92
CA VAL A 103 -9.77 6.78 -9.89
C VAL A 103 -10.29 7.09 -8.49
N GLU A 104 -9.94 6.29 -7.46
CA GLU A 104 -10.38 6.56 -6.09
C GLU A 104 -9.73 7.82 -5.51
N GLY A 105 -8.44 8.03 -5.80
CA GLY A 105 -7.73 9.27 -5.43
C GLY A 105 -8.31 10.51 -6.12
N ALA A 106 -8.64 10.40 -7.41
CA ALA A 106 -9.33 11.45 -8.16
C ALA A 106 -10.74 11.71 -7.58
N HIS A 107 -11.50 10.65 -7.30
CA HIS A 107 -12.84 10.76 -6.72
C HIS A 107 -12.82 11.41 -5.33
N ALA A 108 -11.82 11.11 -4.49
CA ALA A 108 -11.65 11.77 -3.20
C ALA A 108 -11.39 13.28 -3.35
N LYS A 109 -10.51 13.67 -4.27
CA LYS A 109 -10.22 15.08 -4.57
C LYS A 109 -11.44 15.81 -5.13
N CYS A 110 -12.21 15.19 -6.03
CA CYS A 110 -13.46 15.73 -6.54
C CYS A 110 -14.47 15.99 -5.42
N LYS A 111 -14.64 15.03 -4.50
CA LYS A 111 -15.56 15.18 -3.36
C LYS A 111 -15.15 16.32 -2.43
N ILE A 112 -13.85 16.45 -2.13
CA ILE A 112 -13.33 17.56 -1.32
C ILE A 112 -13.57 18.90 -2.02
N TRP A 113 -13.35 18.96 -3.34
CA TRP A 113 -13.56 20.17 -4.12
C TRP A 113 -15.03 20.60 -4.16
N LEU A 114 -15.94 19.65 -4.41
CA LEU A 114 -17.37 19.90 -4.49
C LEU A 114 -17.99 20.30 -3.15
N ARG A 115 -17.38 19.95 -2.01
CA ARG A 115 -17.81 20.29 -0.64
C ARG A 115 -19.25 19.92 -0.26
N GLY A 116 -20.00 19.24 -1.14
CA GLY A 116 -21.39 18.84 -0.94
C GLY A 116 -21.89 17.93 -2.07
N SER A 117 -23.03 17.28 -1.83
CA SER A 117 -23.70 16.35 -2.76
C SER A 117 -25.02 16.89 -3.31
N ARG A 118 -25.22 18.22 -3.23
CA ARG A 118 -26.46 18.91 -3.63
C ARG A 118 -26.16 19.84 -4.81
N GLY A 119 -26.93 19.69 -5.89
CA GLY A 119 -26.80 20.49 -7.11
C GLY A 119 -27.33 19.72 -8.30
N ASP A 120 -27.81 20.43 -9.32
CA ASP A 120 -28.10 19.83 -10.62
C ASP A 120 -26.81 19.54 -11.40
N LEU A 121 -26.93 18.80 -12.50
CA LEU A 121 -25.78 18.39 -13.32
C LEU A 121 -24.99 19.59 -13.85
N TYR A 122 -25.67 20.70 -14.14
CA TYR A 122 -25.04 21.92 -14.64
C TYR A 122 -24.17 22.59 -13.57
N THR A 123 -24.70 22.71 -12.35
CA THR A 123 -24.00 23.27 -11.18
C THR A 123 -22.76 22.44 -10.86
N VAL A 124 -22.85 21.12 -10.95
CA VAL A 124 -21.71 20.21 -10.76
C VAL A 124 -20.65 20.41 -11.86
N TYR A 125 -21.07 20.51 -13.12
CA TYR A 125 -20.16 20.74 -14.25
C TYR A 125 -19.39 22.06 -14.11
N ILE A 126 -20.08 23.16 -13.87
CA ILE A 126 -19.47 24.49 -13.68
C ILE A 126 -18.52 24.49 -12.47
N SER A 127 -18.88 23.80 -11.39
CA SER A 127 -18.04 23.70 -10.20
C SER A 127 -16.79 22.84 -10.43
N LEU A 128 -16.86 21.79 -11.23
CA LEU A 128 -15.73 20.89 -11.51
C LEU A 128 -14.78 21.41 -12.59
N LEU A 129 -15.23 22.27 -13.50
CA LEU A 129 -14.41 22.74 -14.61
C LEU A 129 -13.08 23.39 -14.17
N PRO A 130 -13.07 24.31 -13.18
CA PRO A 130 -11.81 24.90 -12.69
C PRO A 130 -10.90 23.86 -12.02
N TRP A 131 -11.48 22.88 -11.32
CA TRP A 131 -10.72 21.80 -10.70
C TRP A 131 -10.04 20.92 -11.75
N TRP A 132 -10.74 20.55 -12.81
CA TRP A 132 -10.16 19.75 -13.91
C TRP A 132 -9.02 20.48 -14.59
N GLN A 133 -9.18 21.77 -14.88
CA GLN A 133 -8.14 22.60 -15.48
C GLN A 133 -6.90 22.67 -14.58
N ALA A 134 -7.08 22.91 -13.28
CA ALA A 134 -5.99 22.96 -12.31
C ALA A 134 -5.31 21.58 -12.14
N ALA A 135 -6.08 20.50 -12.10
CA ALA A 135 -5.56 19.14 -11.99
C ALA A 135 -4.74 18.75 -13.23
N ALA A 136 -5.26 19.03 -14.43
CA ALA A 136 -4.55 18.79 -15.69
C ALA A 136 -3.26 19.60 -15.76
N ALA A 137 -3.29 20.89 -15.40
CA ALA A 137 -2.10 21.74 -15.35
C ALA A 137 -1.05 21.20 -14.37
N ALA A 138 -1.46 20.78 -13.17
CA ALA A 138 -0.56 20.20 -12.17
C ALA A 138 0.08 18.89 -12.65
N THR A 139 -0.68 18.02 -13.31
CA THR A 139 -0.16 16.77 -13.90
C THR A 139 0.83 17.06 -15.03
N SER A 140 0.52 18.01 -15.91
CA SER A 140 1.43 18.45 -16.98
C SER A 140 2.73 19.04 -16.41
N LEU A 141 2.64 19.87 -15.37
CA LEU A 141 3.82 20.43 -14.70
C LEU A 141 4.65 19.34 -14.03
N LEU A 142 4.03 18.35 -13.39
CA LEU A 142 4.73 17.21 -12.80
C LEU A 142 5.44 16.38 -13.89
N ALA A 143 4.79 16.15 -15.02
CA ALA A 143 5.37 15.45 -16.16
C ALA A 143 6.57 16.22 -16.74
N GLN A 144 6.44 17.54 -16.94
CA GLN A 144 7.53 18.42 -17.37
C GLN A 144 8.68 18.41 -16.37
N ARG A 145 8.39 18.53 -15.07
CA ARG A 145 9.41 18.46 -14.01
C ARG A 145 10.11 17.11 -14.02
N ASN A 146 9.41 16.02 -14.24
CA ASN A 146 10.01 14.69 -14.32
C ASN A 146 10.88 14.54 -15.57
N ALA A 147 10.47 15.09 -16.72
CA ALA A 147 11.25 15.12 -17.94
C ALA A 147 12.56 15.92 -17.78
N VAL A 148 12.51 17.06 -17.07
CA VAL A 148 13.70 17.88 -16.78
C VAL A 148 14.58 17.26 -15.69
N ARG A 149 13.97 16.61 -14.70
CA ARG A 149 14.63 16.09 -13.48
C ARG A 149 14.93 14.58 -13.56
N ILE A 150 15.04 14.01 -14.76
CA ILE A 150 15.63 12.67 -14.93
C ILE A 150 17.03 12.74 -14.32
N PRO A 151 17.30 12.03 -13.20
CA PRO A 151 18.59 12.09 -12.56
C PRO A 151 19.68 11.75 -13.58
N TYR A 152 20.78 12.50 -13.57
CA TYR A 152 22.01 12.20 -14.29
C TYR A 152 22.42 10.71 -14.16
N LEU A 153 22.07 10.07 -13.03
CA LEU A 153 22.19 8.62 -12.76
C LEU A 153 21.52 7.68 -13.78
N LEU A 154 20.49 8.13 -14.50
CA LEU A 154 19.70 7.33 -15.46
C LEU A 154 20.02 7.66 -16.93
N GLN A 155 20.70 8.78 -17.20
CA GLN A 155 21.04 9.21 -18.56
C GLN A 155 22.23 8.43 -19.14
N GLY A 156 23.22 8.07 -18.30
CA GLY A 156 24.36 7.24 -18.71
C GLY A 156 24.17 5.74 -18.52
N ASN A 157 22.95 5.28 -18.20
CA ASN A 157 22.70 3.93 -17.70
C ASN A 157 21.64 3.17 -18.53
N ARG A 158 21.47 1.88 -18.25
CA ARG A 158 20.62 0.89 -18.95
C ARG A 158 19.13 1.26 -19.08
N PHE A 159 18.70 2.34 -18.44
CA PHE A 159 17.33 2.84 -18.43
C PHE A 159 17.08 3.99 -19.42
N ALA A 160 18.08 4.42 -20.20
CA ALA A 160 17.95 5.55 -21.12
C ALA A 160 16.75 5.45 -22.08
N ALA A 161 16.44 4.25 -22.57
CA ALA A 161 15.31 4.00 -23.46
C ALA A 161 13.93 4.17 -22.79
N VAL A 162 13.85 4.00 -21.47
CA VAL A 162 12.60 4.02 -20.69
C VAL A 162 12.50 5.19 -19.72
N ALA A 163 13.57 5.97 -19.58
CA ALA A 163 13.68 7.07 -18.63
C ALA A 163 12.65 8.19 -18.85
N TRP A 164 12.18 8.33 -20.09
CA TRP A 164 11.19 9.33 -20.51
C TRP A 164 9.75 8.83 -20.41
N VAL A 165 9.55 7.52 -20.27
CA VAL A 165 8.22 6.88 -20.26
C VAL A 165 7.80 6.53 -18.83
N ILE A 166 8.77 6.15 -17.98
CA ILE A 166 8.55 5.67 -16.63
C ILE A 166 8.90 6.77 -15.62
N THR A 167 8.14 6.85 -14.53
CA THR A 167 8.41 7.83 -13.47
C THR A 167 9.79 7.63 -12.83
N VAL A 168 10.48 8.72 -12.47
CA VAL A 168 11.80 8.70 -11.82
C VAL A 168 11.80 7.85 -10.54
N TRP A 169 10.71 7.85 -9.79
CA TRP A 169 10.59 7.07 -8.56
C TRP A 169 10.62 5.57 -8.84
N ALA A 170 9.86 5.10 -9.84
CA ALA A 170 9.86 3.70 -10.23
C ALA A 170 11.25 3.26 -10.75
N LEU A 171 11.92 4.12 -11.52
CA LEU A 171 13.29 3.85 -12.00
C LEU A 171 14.31 3.75 -10.86
N ARG A 172 14.20 4.60 -9.83
CA ARG A 172 15.03 4.49 -8.61
C ARG A 172 14.79 3.19 -7.87
N GLN A 173 13.53 2.83 -7.65
CA GLN A 173 13.19 1.56 -6.99
C GLN A 173 13.72 0.36 -7.78
N THR A 174 13.64 0.36 -9.11
CA THR A 174 14.24 -0.70 -9.93
C THR A 174 15.77 -0.73 -9.82
N TYR A 175 16.42 0.43 -9.73
CA TYR A 175 17.88 0.54 -9.57
C TYR A 175 18.33 0.00 -8.20
N ASP A 176 17.70 0.44 -7.11
CA ASP A 176 17.99 -0.02 -5.75
C ASP A 176 17.81 -1.54 -5.62
N LEU A 177 16.75 -2.06 -6.25
CA LEU A 177 16.50 -3.51 -6.31
C LEU A 177 17.57 -4.24 -7.12
N TRP A 178 18.02 -3.67 -8.23
CA TRP A 178 19.10 -4.26 -9.01
C TRP A 178 20.42 -4.27 -8.25
N GLU A 179 20.81 -3.16 -7.60
CA GLU A 179 22.01 -3.10 -6.78
C GLU A 179 21.95 -4.09 -5.61
N SER A 180 20.81 -4.17 -4.91
CA SER A 180 20.64 -5.15 -3.82
C SER A 180 20.78 -6.60 -4.33
N ARG A 181 20.32 -6.89 -5.55
CA ARG A 181 20.45 -8.21 -6.19
C ARG A 181 21.86 -8.46 -6.69
N ALA A 182 22.53 -7.47 -7.29
CA ALA A 182 23.91 -7.55 -7.72
C ALA A 182 24.85 -7.82 -6.53
N HIS A 183 24.63 -7.18 -5.39
CA HIS A 183 25.35 -7.46 -4.15
C HIS A 183 25.02 -8.84 -3.56
N SER A 184 23.81 -9.36 -3.76
CA SER A 184 23.45 -10.74 -3.39
C SER A 184 24.00 -11.82 -4.36
N MET A 185 24.34 -11.43 -5.59
CA MET A 185 24.86 -12.30 -6.65
C MET A 185 26.38 -12.19 -6.82
N LEU A 186 27.07 -11.26 -6.14
CA LEU A 186 28.51 -11.38 -5.97
C LEU A 186 28.75 -12.74 -5.32
N PRO A 187 29.55 -13.63 -5.94
CA PRO A 187 29.91 -14.87 -5.27
C PRO A 187 30.47 -14.47 -3.92
N ARG A 188 30.07 -15.18 -2.85
CA ARG A 188 30.91 -15.24 -1.65
C ARG A 188 32.25 -15.79 -2.15
N THR A 189 33.14 -14.92 -2.62
CA THR A 189 34.56 -15.20 -2.76
C THR A 189 35.06 -15.36 -1.34
N ARG A 190 34.77 -16.54 -0.78
CA ARG A 190 35.70 -17.17 0.12
C ARG A 190 37.01 -17.20 -0.66
N PRO A 191 38.12 -16.63 -0.16
CA PRO A 191 39.41 -16.99 -0.70
C PRO A 191 39.55 -18.49 -0.47
N CYS A 192 39.34 -19.26 -1.53
CA CYS A 192 39.59 -20.69 -1.52
C CYS A 192 41.10 -20.86 -1.32
N PHE A 193 41.47 -21.34 -0.13
CA PHE A 193 42.58 -22.27 0.10
C PHE A 193 43.82 -22.09 -0.81
N LEU A 194 44.78 -21.29 -0.36
CA LEU A 194 46.19 -21.58 -0.61
C LEU A 194 46.59 -22.74 0.33
N ALA A 195 46.20 -23.96 -0.06
CA ALA A 195 46.80 -25.19 0.43
C ALA A 195 47.13 -26.06 -0.79
N ALA A 196 48.33 -25.86 -1.33
CA ALA A 196 49.00 -26.84 -2.16
C ALA A 196 50.48 -26.84 -1.74
N SER A 197 50.78 -27.70 -0.78
CA SER A 197 52.15 -28.13 -0.49
C SER A 197 52.69 -28.97 -1.65
N LYS A 198 53.91 -28.64 -2.07
CA LYS A 198 54.99 -29.52 -2.56
C LYS A 198 54.61 -30.79 -3.35
N ALA A 199 55.00 -30.82 -4.62
CA ALA A 199 55.63 -31.97 -5.25
C ALA A 199 56.46 -31.54 -6.48
N LEU A 200 57.56 -32.25 -6.73
CA LEU A 200 58.57 -32.14 -7.81
C LEU A 200 59.77 -31.24 -7.48
N SER A 201 61.03 -31.65 -7.54
CA SER A 201 61.70 -32.94 -7.77
C SER A 201 63.21 -32.62 -7.68
N GLY A 202 63.97 -33.49 -7.00
CA GLY A 202 65.39 -33.67 -7.33
C GLY A 202 65.54 -34.54 -8.56
#